data_AF-X1BVA7-F1
#
_entry.id   AF-X1BVA7-F1
#
_cell.length_a   1.000
_cell.length_b   1.000
_cell.length_c   1.000
_cell.angle_alpha   90.00
_cell.angle_beta   90.00
_cell.angle_gamma   90.00
#
_symmetry.space_group_name_H-M   'P 1'
#
loop_
_entity.id
_entity.type
_entity.pdbx_description
1 polymer ?
#
loop_
_entity_poly.entity_id
_entity_poly.type
_entity_poly.pdbx_seq_one_letter_code
_entity_poly.pdbx_strand_id
1 'polypeptide(L)'
;MVEIRTALVGIGNCASSLVQGRFYYRDKDVDIPGLITKNFGGYFVSDINFVAAFDVDERKVGLDLSKAIFSPPNCTIIFQKDIPNLNCKVHMGYVIDSISEHANLYRGEVRFKPRKNVYSSENEARKAIVDILRKTEADVLVNYLPVGSEKNTLFYADCALEAKVAFVNAIPVFVSKLYGDKFKEAGLPVIGDDIKSQVGATIVHRVLTKLFEDRGEPVKRTYQINVGGNTDFLNMLNKERLESKRISKTESVTSQMGDHQIPGDDVYIGPSDYIPWLNDKKICFIRIEA
;
A
#
# COMPACT_ATOMS: atom_id res chain seq x y z
N MET A 1 4.94 -9.62 -27.59
CA MET A 1 4.11 -8.56 -26.97
C MET A 1 4.87 -8.08 -25.76
N VAL A 2 4.94 -6.77 -25.54
CA VAL A 2 5.63 -6.24 -24.37
C VAL A 2 4.69 -6.41 -23.17
N GLU A 3 5.12 -7.15 -22.16
CA GLU A 3 4.37 -7.38 -20.91
C GLU A 3 5.21 -6.91 -19.72
N ILE A 4 4.55 -6.56 -18.62
CA ILE A 4 5.19 -6.25 -17.34
C ILE A 4 4.86 -7.36 -16.36
N ARG A 5 5.79 -8.30 -16.17
CA ARG A 5 5.61 -9.45 -15.27
C ARG A 5 5.69 -8.98 -13.83
N THR A 6 4.53 -8.89 -13.20
CA THR A 6 4.34 -8.25 -11.90
C THR A 6 4.12 -9.29 -10.82
N ALA A 7 4.93 -9.23 -9.77
CA ALA A 7 4.76 -9.96 -8.54
C ALA A 7 4.15 -9.06 -7.46
N LEU A 8 3.29 -9.61 -6.60
CA LEU A 8 2.64 -8.87 -5.51
C LEU A 8 2.98 -9.49 -4.16
N VAL A 9 3.29 -8.66 -3.14
CA VAL A 9 3.35 -9.10 -1.74
C VAL A 9 2.31 -8.35 -0.91
N GLY A 10 1.48 -9.10 -0.18
CA GLY A 10 0.32 -8.59 0.55
C GLY A 10 -0.89 -8.44 -0.37
N ILE A 11 -1.75 -9.45 -0.42
CA ILE A 11 -2.91 -9.50 -1.32
C ILE A 11 -4.13 -8.86 -0.64
N GLY A 12 -3.95 -7.64 -0.14
CA GLY A 12 -4.97 -6.83 0.54
C GLY A 12 -5.93 -6.09 -0.40
N ASN A 13 -6.65 -5.09 0.13
CA ASN A 13 -7.53 -4.22 -0.66
C ASN A 13 -6.80 -3.51 -1.81
N CYS A 14 -5.58 -2.99 -1.58
CA CYS A 14 -4.81 -2.34 -2.65
C CYS A 14 -4.48 -3.30 -3.80
N ALA A 15 -4.03 -4.52 -3.49
CA ALA A 15 -3.79 -5.55 -4.49
C ALA A 15 -5.07 -5.94 -5.24
N SER A 16 -6.19 -6.03 -4.53
CA SER A 16 -7.50 -6.29 -5.15
C SER A 16 -7.89 -5.20 -6.13
N SER A 17 -7.79 -3.93 -5.75
CA SER A 17 -8.07 -2.81 -6.64
C SER A 17 -7.11 -2.73 -7.84
N LEU A 18 -5.83 -3.07 -7.67
CA LEU A 18 -4.86 -3.13 -8.77
C LEU A 18 -5.22 -4.23 -9.78
N VAL A 19 -5.51 -5.45 -9.30
CA VAL A 19 -5.86 -6.57 -10.16
C VAL A 19 -7.18 -6.31 -10.87
N GLN A 20 -8.20 -5.81 -10.17
CA GLN A 20 -9.46 -5.39 -10.79
C GLN A 20 -9.24 -4.29 -11.84
N GLY A 21 -8.45 -3.28 -11.51
CA GLY A 21 -8.10 -2.16 -12.39
C GLY A 21 -7.46 -2.60 -13.71
N ARG A 22 -6.57 -3.60 -13.65
CA ARG A 22 -5.96 -4.20 -14.84
C ARG A 22 -7.00 -4.67 -15.87
N PHE A 23 -8.04 -5.33 -15.39
CA PHE A 23 -9.09 -5.90 -16.25
C PHE A 23 -10.17 -4.90 -16.60
N TYR A 24 -10.49 -3.99 -15.69
CA TYR A 24 -11.46 -2.92 -15.91
C TYR A 24 -10.99 -1.98 -17.02
N TYR A 25 -9.69 -1.65 -17.05
CA TYR A 25 -9.08 -0.76 -18.05
C TYR A 25 -8.39 -1.51 -19.19
N ARG A 26 -8.85 -2.72 -19.53
CA ARG A 26 -8.25 -3.53 -20.60
C ARG A 26 -8.50 -2.95 -22.00
N ASP A 27 -9.56 -2.18 -22.16
CA ASP A 27 -9.88 -1.48 -23.40
C ASP A 27 -9.03 -0.21 -23.49
N LYS A 28 -8.18 -0.13 -24.52
CA LYS A 28 -7.23 0.97 -24.71
C LYS A 28 -7.90 2.26 -25.19
N ASP A 29 -9.10 2.16 -25.75
CA ASP A 29 -9.79 3.27 -26.38
C ASP A 29 -10.74 4.00 -25.42
N VAL A 30 -11.19 3.33 -24.36
CA VAL A 30 -12.08 3.91 -23.35
C VAL A 30 -11.35 4.99 -22.53
N ASP A 31 -12.04 6.08 -22.20
CA ASP A 31 -11.48 7.09 -21.31
C ASP A 31 -11.40 6.57 -19.88
N ILE A 32 -10.26 6.79 -19.23
CA ILE A 32 -9.92 6.13 -17.97
C ILE A 32 -9.86 7.17 -16.85
N PRO A 33 -10.93 7.33 -16.05
CA PRO A 33 -10.86 8.13 -14.84
C PRO A 33 -9.76 7.62 -13.91
N GLY A 34 -8.87 8.51 -13.47
CA GLY A 34 -7.91 8.22 -12.41
C GLY A 34 -6.52 7.73 -12.84
N LEU A 35 -6.27 7.52 -14.14
CA LEU A 35 -4.90 7.38 -14.64
C LEU A 35 -4.43 8.71 -15.23
N ILE A 36 -3.22 9.15 -14.86
CA ILE A 36 -2.61 10.38 -15.40
C ILE A 36 -2.33 10.22 -16.90
N THR A 37 -1.98 9.01 -17.35
CA THR A 37 -1.77 8.67 -18.76
C THR A 37 -2.28 7.25 -19.04
N LYS A 38 -2.81 7.04 -20.24
CA LYS A 38 -3.20 5.70 -20.75
C LYS A 38 -2.00 4.89 -21.24
N ASN A 39 -0.96 5.60 -21.70
CA ASN A 39 0.26 5.02 -22.26
C ASN A 39 1.45 5.60 -21.50
N PHE A 40 2.12 4.75 -20.73
CA PHE A 40 3.31 5.10 -19.98
C PHE A 40 4.52 4.48 -20.67
N GLY A 41 5.24 5.24 -21.50
CA GLY A 41 6.46 4.76 -22.16
C GLY A 41 6.26 3.57 -23.12
N GLY A 42 5.08 3.44 -23.73
CA GLY A 42 4.69 2.32 -24.58
C GLY A 42 3.81 1.27 -23.88
N TYR A 43 3.71 1.33 -22.55
CA TYR A 43 2.97 0.36 -21.75
C TYR A 43 1.56 0.85 -21.41
N PHE A 44 0.59 -0.04 -21.56
CA PHE A 44 -0.79 0.14 -21.16
C PHE A 44 -1.09 -0.69 -19.92
N VAL A 45 -2.19 -0.37 -19.23
CA VAL A 45 -2.64 -1.13 -18.05
C VAL A 45 -2.90 -2.61 -18.37
N SER A 46 -3.38 -2.90 -19.59
CA SER A 46 -3.56 -4.27 -20.09
C SER A 46 -2.28 -5.10 -20.13
N ASP A 47 -1.13 -4.43 -20.22
CA ASP A 47 0.17 -5.06 -20.43
C ASP A 47 0.80 -5.55 -19.11
N ILE A 48 0.21 -5.18 -17.96
CA ILE A 48 0.55 -5.78 -16.66
C ILE A 48 0.15 -7.25 -16.69
N ASN A 49 1.08 -8.16 -16.38
CA ASN A 49 0.82 -9.58 -16.28
C ASN A 49 1.21 -10.08 -14.89
N PHE A 50 0.27 -10.63 -14.11
CA PHE A 50 0.57 -11.08 -12.76
C PHE A 50 1.16 -12.49 -12.78
N VAL A 51 2.40 -12.64 -12.31
CA VAL A 51 3.16 -13.89 -12.42
C VAL A 51 3.44 -14.57 -11.08
N ALA A 52 3.43 -13.81 -9.99
CA ALA A 52 3.61 -14.33 -8.63
C ALA A 52 2.83 -13.49 -7.62
N ALA A 53 2.40 -14.12 -6.54
CA ALA A 53 1.73 -13.45 -5.44
C ALA A 53 2.14 -14.09 -4.11
N PHE A 54 2.28 -13.28 -3.06
CA PHE A 54 2.64 -13.72 -1.72
C PHE A 54 1.67 -13.15 -0.69
N ASP A 55 1.12 -14.03 0.15
CA ASP A 55 0.32 -13.65 1.30
C ASP A 55 0.58 -14.65 2.44
N VAL A 56 0.04 -14.37 3.62
CA VAL A 56 0.17 -15.22 4.80
C VAL A 56 -1.20 -15.64 5.34
N ASP A 57 -2.28 -15.01 4.89
CA ASP A 57 -3.63 -15.32 5.29
C ASP A 57 -4.07 -16.70 4.77
N GLU A 58 -4.57 -17.54 5.67
CA GLU A 58 -4.96 -18.91 5.35
C GLU A 58 -6.05 -19.01 4.27
N ARG A 59 -6.85 -17.94 4.10
CA ARG A 59 -7.93 -17.82 3.11
C ARG A 59 -7.44 -17.44 1.71
N LYS A 60 -6.17 -17.08 1.59
CA LYS A 60 -5.55 -16.60 0.34
C LYS A 60 -4.45 -17.55 -0.14
N VAL A 61 -3.60 -18.01 0.78
CA VAL A 61 -2.48 -18.91 0.46
C VAL A 61 -2.97 -20.19 -0.22
N GLY A 62 -2.45 -20.44 -1.42
CA GLY A 62 -2.77 -21.60 -2.25
C GLY A 62 -3.83 -21.37 -3.32
N LEU A 63 -4.58 -20.27 -3.25
CA LEU A 63 -5.56 -19.90 -4.28
C LEU A 63 -4.88 -19.25 -5.50
N ASP A 64 -5.58 -19.25 -6.63
CA ASP A 64 -5.22 -18.36 -7.75
C ASP A 64 -5.50 -16.91 -7.35
N LEU A 65 -4.65 -15.98 -7.81
CA LEU A 65 -4.77 -14.55 -7.53
C LEU A 65 -6.15 -14.00 -7.93
N SER A 66 -6.76 -14.49 -9.01
CA SER A 66 -8.13 -14.08 -9.43
C SER A 66 -9.19 -14.30 -8.37
N LYS A 67 -8.98 -15.27 -7.46
CA LYS A 67 -9.88 -15.59 -6.34
C LYS A 67 -9.42 -14.93 -5.05
N ALA A 68 -8.12 -14.97 -4.78
CA ALA A 68 -7.55 -14.47 -3.52
C ALA A 68 -7.82 -12.98 -3.28
N ILE A 69 -7.91 -12.17 -4.35
CA ILE A 69 -8.21 -10.74 -4.25
C ILE A 69 -9.61 -10.44 -3.68
N PHE A 70 -10.53 -11.39 -3.76
CA PHE A 70 -11.89 -11.29 -3.21
C PHE A 70 -12.03 -12.03 -1.88
N SER A 71 -11.00 -12.77 -1.45
CA SER A 71 -11.03 -13.47 -0.16
C SER A 71 -11.00 -12.47 1.01
N PRO A 72 -11.80 -12.69 2.06
CA PRO A 72 -11.70 -11.92 3.30
C PRO A 72 -10.25 -11.89 3.86
N PRO A 73 -9.86 -10.81 4.56
CA PRO A 73 -10.69 -9.70 5.00
C PRO A 73 -10.77 -8.56 3.96
N ASN A 74 -10.44 -8.83 2.68
CA ASN A 74 -10.59 -7.82 1.64
C ASN A 74 -12.06 -7.40 1.54
N CYS A 75 -12.27 -6.10 1.47
CA CYS A 75 -13.58 -5.45 1.50
C CYS A 75 -13.63 -4.19 0.60
N THR A 76 -12.68 -4.06 -0.34
CA THR A 76 -12.74 -3.02 -1.35
C THR A 76 -13.92 -3.21 -2.29
N ILE A 77 -14.32 -2.12 -2.97
CA ILE A 77 -15.40 -2.16 -3.94
C ILE A 77 -15.07 -3.15 -5.07
N ILE A 78 -16.06 -3.95 -5.44
CA ILE A 78 -15.95 -4.85 -6.60
C ILE A 78 -16.49 -4.09 -7.80
N PHE A 79 -15.58 -3.55 -8.61
CA PHE A 79 -15.90 -2.84 -9.85
C PHE A 79 -15.55 -3.65 -11.11
N GLN A 80 -14.73 -4.70 -10.96
CA GLN A 80 -14.49 -5.70 -11.99
C GLN A 80 -14.55 -7.08 -11.37
N LYS A 81 -15.71 -7.74 -11.49
CA LYS A 81 -15.95 -9.05 -10.88
C LYS A 81 -15.34 -10.19 -11.68
N ASP A 82 -15.45 -10.12 -13.01
CA ASP A 82 -15.04 -11.20 -13.90
C ASP A 82 -13.53 -11.09 -14.18
N ILE A 83 -12.76 -11.82 -13.39
CA ILE A 83 -11.31 -11.97 -13.52
C ILE A 83 -11.04 -13.38 -14.06
N PRO A 84 -10.42 -13.55 -15.24
CA PRO A 84 -10.04 -14.87 -15.73
C PRO A 84 -9.03 -15.53 -14.79
N ASN A 85 -8.93 -16.85 -14.84
CA ASN A 85 -7.88 -17.57 -14.11
C ASN A 85 -6.51 -17.05 -14.56
N LEU A 86 -5.74 -16.53 -13.61
CA LEU A 86 -4.45 -15.90 -13.88
C LEU A 86 -3.32 -16.93 -13.96
N ASN A 87 -3.56 -18.17 -13.50
CA ASN A 87 -2.52 -19.17 -13.25
C ASN A 87 -1.39 -18.62 -12.36
N CYS A 88 -1.73 -17.67 -11.48
CA CYS A 88 -0.83 -16.99 -10.56
C CYS A 88 -1.21 -17.42 -9.15
N LYS A 89 -0.59 -18.50 -8.67
CA LYS A 89 -0.84 -19.02 -7.33
C LYS A 89 -0.33 -18.05 -6.26
N VAL A 90 -1.11 -17.85 -5.21
CA VAL A 90 -0.66 -17.14 -4.01
C VAL A 90 0.21 -18.08 -3.17
N HIS A 91 1.50 -17.79 -3.13
CA HIS A 91 2.50 -18.50 -2.35
C HIS A 91 2.48 -18.04 -0.88
N MET A 92 2.95 -18.93 0.00
CA MET A 92 3.17 -18.57 1.40
C MET A 92 4.32 -17.57 1.48
N GLY A 93 4.05 -16.38 2.02
CA GLY A 93 5.08 -15.40 2.36
C GLY A 93 5.80 -15.72 3.67
N TYR A 94 6.68 -14.82 4.08
CA TYR A 94 7.38 -14.89 5.36
C TYR A 94 6.95 -13.74 6.29
N VAL A 95 6.66 -14.04 7.55
CA VAL A 95 6.28 -13.06 8.58
C VAL A 95 7.43 -12.84 9.56
N ILE A 96 7.75 -11.57 9.80
CA ILE A 96 8.71 -11.05 10.78
C ILE A 96 7.97 -10.07 11.71
N ASP A 97 7.44 -8.97 11.16
CA ASP A 97 6.75 -7.91 11.91
C ASP A 97 5.46 -7.41 11.25
N SER A 98 5.01 -8.03 10.16
CA SER A 98 3.85 -7.53 9.40
C SER A 98 2.51 -7.60 10.10
N ILE A 99 2.32 -8.51 11.06
CA ILE A 99 1.02 -8.70 11.72
C ILE A 99 1.05 -8.09 13.13
N SER A 100 0.17 -7.12 13.40
CA SER A 100 0.05 -6.52 14.72
C SER A 100 -0.68 -7.45 15.69
N GLU A 101 -0.15 -7.61 16.90
CA GLU A 101 -0.82 -8.36 17.97
C GLU A 101 -2.18 -7.73 18.35
N HIS A 102 -2.30 -6.40 18.25
CA HIS A 102 -3.54 -5.66 18.48
C HIS A 102 -4.71 -6.20 17.65
N ALA A 103 -4.44 -6.72 16.44
CA ALA A 103 -5.48 -7.28 15.59
C ALA A 103 -6.19 -8.48 16.25
N ASN A 104 -5.54 -9.21 17.18
CA ASN A 104 -6.14 -10.34 17.89
C ASN A 104 -7.32 -9.95 18.80
N LEU A 105 -7.47 -8.67 19.12
CA LEU A 105 -8.61 -8.13 19.88
C LEU A 105 -9.91 -8.12 19.05
N TYR A 106 -9.83 -8.38 17.74
CA TYR A 106 -10.95 -8.30 16.82
C TYR A 106 -11.37 -9.67 16.28
N ARG A 107 -12.62 -9.76 15.83
CA ARG A 107 -13.18 -10.99 15.26
C ARG A 107 -12.37 -11.43 14.04
N GLY A 108 -12.18 -12.75 13.91
CA GLY A 108 -11.37 -13.35 12.84
C GLY A 108 -11.79 -12.99 11.41
N GLU A 109 -13.05 -12.60 11.20
CA GLU A 109 -13.58 -12.23 9.89
C GLU A 109 -12.99 -10.92 9.34
N VAL A 110 -12.75 -9.94 10.23
CA VAL A 110 -12.34 -8.57 9.88
C VAL A 110 -10.84 -8.32 10.00
N ARG A 111 -10.07 -9.35 10.38
CA ARG A 111 -8.60 -9.30 10.55
C ARG A 111 -7.90 -10.34 9.70
N PHE A 112 -6.59 -10.25 9.60
CA PHE A 112 -5.77 -11.31 9.02
C PHE A 112 -5.80 -12.58 9.87
N LYS A 113 -5.81 -13.73 9.21
CA LYS A 113 -5.66 -15.06 9.80
C LYS A 113 -4.35 -15.69 9.30
N PRO A 114 -3.20 -15.24 9.81
CA PRO A 114 -1.91 -15.68 9.29
C PRO A 114 -1.67 -17.16 9.58
N ARG A 115 -1.17 -17.91 8.59
CA ARG A 115 -0.54 -19.20 8.81
C ARG A 115 0.81 -18.99 9.50
N LYS A 116 1.26 -20.00 10.26
CA LYS A 116 2.63 -20.01 10.80
C LYS A 116 3.63 -20.03 9.64
N ASN A 117 4.79 -19.42 9.85
CA ASN A 117 5.90 -19.53 8.92
C ASN A 117 6.20 -21.02 8.67
N VAL A 118 6.34 -21.37 7.39
CA VAL A 118 6.63 -22.74 6.94
C VAL A 118 8.13 -22.98 6.71
N TYR A 119 8.93 -21.92 6.76
CA TYR A 119 10.38 -21.94 6.58
C TYR A 119 11.08 -22.02 7.94
N SER A 120 12.18 -22.75 8.00
CA SER A 120 12.97 -22.93 9.23
C SER A 120 13.80 -21.71 9.61
N SER A 121 14.07 -20.80 8.66
CA SER A 121 14.86 -19.59 8.87
C SER A 121 14.52 -18.49 7.84
N GLU A 122 14.94 -17.25 8.12
CA GLU A 122 14.81 -16.14 7.16
C GLU A 122 15.59 -16.41 5.87
N ASN A 123 16.75 -17.07 5.96
CA ASN A 123 17.57 -17.41 4.79
C ASN A 123 16.88 -18.43 3.88
N GLU A 124 16.23 -19.44 4.46
CA GLU A 124 15.45 -20.41 3.69
C GLU A 124 14.25 -19.74 3.02
N ALA A 125 13.53 -18.89 3.75
CA ALA A 125 12.41 -18.13 3.22
C ALA A 125 12.84 -17.22 2.06
N ARG A 126 13.95 -16.49 2.24
CA ARG A 126 14.53 -15.61 1.21
C ARG A 126 14.84 -16.39 -0.06
N LYS A 127 15.56 -17.52 0.07
CA LYS A 127 15.90 -18.37 -1.07
C LYS A 127 14.64 -18.83 -1.81
N ALA A 128 13.64 -19.32 -1.09
CA ALA A 128 12.39 -19.77 -1.71
C ALA A 128 11.64 -18.66 -2.47
N ILE A 129 11.58 -17.45 -1.90
CA ILE A 129 10.94 -16.30 -2.54
C ILE A 129 11.74 -15.84 -3.77
N VAL A 130 13.07 -15.75 -3.65
CA VAL A 130 13.97 -15.41 -4.76
C VAL A 130 13.85 -16.43 -5.90
N ASP A 131 13.81 -17.72 -5.58
CA ASP A 131 13.65 -18.80 -6.56
C ASP A 131 12.30 -18.69 -7.30
N ILE A 132 11.21 -18.34 -6.60
CA ILE A 132 9.91 -18.09 -7.22
C ILE A 132 10.01 -16.90 -8.17
N LEU A 133 10.51 -15.75 -7.70
CA LEU A 133 10.62 -14.53 -8.51
C LEU A 133 11.44 -14.77 -9.80
N ARG A 134 12.57 -15.49 -9.69
CA ARG A 134 13.41 -15.88 -10.83
C ARG A 134 12.69 -16.85 -11.77
N LYS A 135 12.05 -17.88 -11.24
CA LYS A 135 11.32 -18.89 -12.04
C LYS A 135 10.15 -18.29 -12.82
N THR A 136 9.48 -17.30 -12.23
CA THR A 136 8.38 -16.57 -12.87
C THR A 136 8.87 -15.42 -13.74
N GLU A 137 10.18 -15.19 -13.80
CA GLU A 137 10.82 -14.09 -14.52
C GLU A 137 10.17 -12.74 -14.20
N ALA A 138 9.91 -12.48 -12.91
CA ALA A 138 9.24 -11.24 -12.51
C ALA A 138 10.10 -10.02 -12.87
N ASP A 139 9.48 -9.00 -13.45
CA ASP A 139 10.13 -7.72 -13.77
C ASP A 139 10.01 -6.74 -12.59
N VAL A 140 8.88 -6.75 -11.88
CA VAL A 140 8.56 -5.84 -10.78
C VAL A 140 7.92 -6.59 -9.60
N LEU A 141 8.37 -6.32 -8.37
CA LEU A 141 7.71 -6.74 -7.13
C LEU A 141 7.05 -5.52 -6.46
N VAL A 142 5.73 -5.57 -6.26
CA VAL A 142 4.95 -4.51 -5.59
C VAL A 142 4.65 -4.90 -4.16
N ASN A 143 5.03 -4.03 -3.22
CA ASN A 143 4.85 -4.23 -1.79
C ASN A 143 3.61 -3.50 -1.24
N TYR A 144 2.60 -4.29 -0.84
CA TYR A 144 1.37 -3.86 -0.16
C TYR A 144 1.24 -4.45 1.26
N LEU A 145 2.37 -4.71 1.93
CA LEU A 145 2.34 -5.15 3.32
C LEU A 145 1.66 -4.12 4.25
N PRO A 146 1.18 -4.52 5.44
CA PRO A 146 0.59 -3.58 6.39
C PRO A 146 1.58 -2.50 6.88
N VAL A 147 1.09 -1.30 7.21
CA VAL A 147 1.90 -0.24 7.85
C VAL A 147 2.58 -0.77 9.13
N GLY A 148 3.84 -0.39 9.34
CA GLY A 148 4.66 -0.89 10.45
C GLY A 148 5.40 -2.21 10.17
N SER A 149 5.29 -2.75 8.96
CA SER A 149 6.09 -3.91 8.48
C SER A 149 7.52 -3.50 8.11
N GLU A 150 8.31 -2.94 9.03
CA GLU A 150 9.63 -2.40 8.70
C GLU A 150 10.59 -3.50 8.27
N LYS A 151 10.85 -4.48 9.15
CA LYS A 151 11.79 -5.58 8.90
C LYS A 151 11.32 -6.44 7.74
N ASN A 152 10.02 -6.72 7.67
CA ASN A 152 9.45 -7.47 6.57
C ASN A 152 9.62 -6.77 5.21
N THR A 153 9.47 -5.45 5.15
CA THR A 153 9.63 -4.70 3.91
C THR A 153 11.08 -4.74 3.43
N LEU A 154 12.04 -4.56 4.34
CA LEU A 154 13.46 -4.67 3.99
C LEU A 154 13.82 -6.09 3.54
N PHE A 155 13.24 -7.11 4.17
CA PHE A 155 13.38 -8.51 3.75
C PHE A 155 12.91 -8.75 2.30
N TYR A 156 11.75 -8.22 1.90
CA TYR A 156 11.28 -8.36 0.51
C TYR A 156 12.06 -7.48 -0.48
N ALA A 157 12.56 -6.31 -0.04
CA ALA A 157 13.46 -5.49 -0.85
C ALA A 157 14.78 -6.23 -1.14
N ASP A 158 15.34 -6.92 -0.14
CA ASP A 158 16.50 -7.79 -0.34
C ASP A 158 16.19 -8.95 -1.31
N CYS A 159 15.02 -9.59 -1.18
CA CYS A 159 14.60 -10.65 -2.11
C CYS A 159 14.53 -10.14 -3.56
N ALA A 160 13.95 -8.96 -3.78
CA ALA A 160 13.88 -8.34 -5.11
C ALA A 160 15.27 -8.02 -5.66
N LEU A 161 16.16 -7.45 -4.85
CA LEU A 161 17.52 -7.12 -5.24
C LEU A 161 18.33 -8.37 -5.64
N GLU A 162 18.21 -9.46 -4.87
CA GLU A 162 18.87 -10.73 -5.16
C GLU A 162 18.29 -11.42 -6.40
N ALA A 163 16.97 -11.35 -6.59
CA ALA A 163 16.29 -11.89 -7.76
C ALA A 163 16.47 -11.04 -9.04
N LYS A 164 17.09 -9.85 -8.93
CA LYS A 164 17.23 -8.86 -10.01
C LYS A 164 15.90 -8.31 -10.53
N VAL A 165 14.99 -8.03 -9.61
CA VAL A 165 13.63 -7.55 -9.87
C VAL A 165 13.50 -6.10 -9.38
N ALA A 166 12.80 -5.25 -10.13
CA ALA A 166 12.46 -3.91 -9.68
C ALA A 166 11.56 -3.94 -8.44
N PHE A 167 11.62 -2.91 -7.59
CA PHE A 167 10.82 -2.89 -6.36
C PHE A 167 9.95 -1.63 -6.27
N VAL A 168 8.64 -1.83 -6.07
CA VAL A 168 7.68 -0.75 -5.83
C VAL A 168 7.17 -0.84 -4.40
N ASN A 169 7.58 0.10 -3.56
CA ASN A 169 7.19 0.16 -2.16
C ASN A 169 5.99 1.08 -1.95
N ALA A 170 4.81 0.50 -1.70
CA ALA A 170 3.58 1.26 -1.55
C ALA A 170 3.29 1.71 -0.12
N ILE A 171 4.13 1.38 0.87
CA ILE A 171 3.90 1.68 2.28
C ILE A 171 4.97 2.63 2.85
N PRO A 172 4.74 3.30 4.01
CA PRO A 172 5.62 4.34 4.52
C PRO A 172 6.84 3.79 5.28
N VAL A 173 7.54 2.82 4.69
CA VAL A 173 8.86 2.35 5.13
C VAL A 173 9.89 2.97 4.20
N PHE A 174 10.98 3.55 4.71
CA PHE A 174 11.93 4.34 3.92
C PHE A 174 12.89 3.51 3.03
N VAL A 175 12.35 2.64 2.18
CA VAL A 175 13.14 1.77 1.29
C VAL A 175 13.96 2.60 0.31
N SER A 176 13.37 3.61 -0.32
CA SER A 176 14.07 4.40 -1.34
C SER A 176 15.31 5.10 -0.79
N LYS A 177 15.23 5.56 0.48
CA LYS A 177 16.37 6.16 1.19
C LYS A 177 17.44 5.13 1.58
N LEU A 178 17.04 3.95 2.06
CA LEU A 178 17.95 2.94 2.60
C LEU A 178 18.57 2.02 1.53
N TYR A 179 17.86 1.84 0.42
CA TYR A 179 18.18 0.86 -0.62
C TYR A 179 18.41 1.49 -2.00
N GLY A 180 18.17 2.79 -2.17
CA GLY A 180 18.31 3.49 -3.46
C GLY A 180 19.65 3.23 -4.15
N ASP A 181 20.76 3.42 -3.42
CA ASP A 181 22.10 3.19 -3.97
C ASP A 181 22.34 1.73 -4.34
N LYS A 182 21.88 0.77 -3.51
CA LYS A 182 22.00 -0.67 -3.79
C LYS A 182 21.25 -1.08 -5.06
N PHE A 183 20.03 -0.59 -5.25
CA PHE A 183 19.25 -0.84 -6.47
C PHE A 183 19.91 -0.21 -7.69
N LYS A 184 20.42 1.03 -7.55
CA LYS A 184 21.15 1.73 -8.62
C LYS A 184 22.42 0.98 -9.04
N GLU A 185 23.24 0.53 -8.09
CA GLU A 185 24.44 -0.29 -8.34
C GLU A 185 24.10 -1.61 -9.03
N ALA A 186 22.95 -2.20 -8.68
CA ALA A 186 22.46 -3.42 -9.32
C ALA A 186 21.83 -3.20 -10.71
N GLY A 187 21.70 -1.94 -11.17
CA GLY A 187 21.06 -1.58 -12.43
C GLY A 187 19.53 -1.73 -12.42
N LEU A 188 18.91 -1.64 -11.24
CA LEU A 188 17.48 -1.88 -11.03
C LEU A 188 16.76 -0.62 -10.54
N PRO A 189 15.48 -0.41 -10.92
CA PRO A 189 14.69 0.66 -10.36
C PRO A 189 14.09 0.26 -9.00
N VAL A 190 14.04 1.24 -8.09
CA VAL A 190 13.23 1.21 -6.88
C VAL A 190 12.35 2.45 -6.85
N ILE A 191 11.05 2.27 -6.62
CA ILE A 191 10.05 3.34 -6.56
C ILE A 191 9.36 3.27 -5.20
N GLY A 192 9.37 4.38 -4.49
CA GLY A 192 8.77 4.52 -3.17
C GLY A 192 9.06 5.90 -2.60
N ASP A 193 8.65 6.19 -1.37
CA ASP A 193 7.88 5.34 -0.47
C ASP A 193 6.47 5.91 -0.25
N ASP A 194 5.54 5.11 0.28
CA ASP A 194 4.14 5.48 0.55
C ASP A 194 3.35 5.95 -0.70
N ILE A 195 2.58 5.04 -1.31
CA ILE A 195 1.80 5.37 -2.51
C ILE A 195 0.78 6.48 -2.22
N LYS A 196 0.70 7.45 -3.13
CA LYS A 196 -0.25 8.56 -2.99
C LYS A 196 -1.62 8.18 -3.51
N SER A 197 -2.66 8.50 -2.73
CA SER A 197 -4.03 8.57 -3.25
C SER A 197 -4.16 9.76 -4.21
N GLN A 198 -5.04 9.65 -5.22
CA GLN A 198 -5.32 10.74 -6.16
C GLN A 198 -5.81 12.00 -5.44
N VAL A 199 -6.89 11.87 -4.65
CA VAL A 199 -7.45 12.93 -3.81
C VAL A 199 -7.68 12.37 -2.41
N GLY A 200 -6.67 12.51 -1.56
CA GLY A 200 -6.73 12.12 -0.15
C GLY A 200 -7.00 13.30 0.79
N ALA A 201 -7.30 12.97 2.05
CA ALA A 201 -7.45 13.95 3.13
C ALA A 201 -6.31 14.98 3.19
N THR A 202 -5.06 14.51 3.14
CA THR A 202 -3.87 15.36 3.28
C THR A 202 -3.75 16.40 2.17
N ILE A 203 -4.01 16.04 0.90
CA ILE A 203 -3.91 17.01 -0.20
C ILE A 203 -5.03 18.05 -0.14
N VAL A 204 -6.25 17.63 0.24
CA VAL A 204 -7.38 18.56 0.42
C VAL A 204 -7.09 19.54 1.56
N HIS A 205 -6.65 19.04 2.71
CA HIS A 205 -6.27 19.89 3.84
C HIS A 205 -5.17 20.87 3.46
N ARG A 206 -4.11 20.39 2.80
CA ARG A 206 -2.99 21.20 2.34
C ARG A 206 -3.44 22.35 1.43
N VAL A 207 -4.31 22.07 0.45
CA VAL A 207 -4.85 23.09 -0.47
C VAL A 207 -5.69 24.12 0.28
N LEU A 208 -6.53 23.69 1.23
CA LEU A 208 -7.33 24.60 2.04
C LEU A 208 -6.47 25.46 2.96
N THR A 209 -5.48 24.89 3.66
CA THR A 209 -4.53 25.64 4.50
C THR A 209 -3.79 26.68 3.68
N LYS A 210 -3.28 26.30 2.50
CA LYS A 210 -2.62 27.25 1.60
C LYS A 210 -3.57 28.37 1.16
N LEU A 211 -4.83 28.08 0.91
CA LEU A 211 -5.82 29.10 0.54
C LEU A 211 -6.00 30.14 1.65
N PHE A 212 -6.06 29.74 2.92
CA PHE A 212 -6.14 30.68 4.06
C PHE A 212 -4.92 31.62 4.09
N GLU A 213 -3.71 31.06 4.00
CA GLU A 213 -2.47 31.83 3.97
C GLU A 213 -2.38 32.77 2.76
N ASP A 214 -2.72 32.29 1.56
CA ASP A 214 -2.71 33.09 0.33
C ASP A 214 -3.74 34.25 0.38
N ARG A 215 -4.74 34.17 1.27
CA ARG A 215 -5.74 35.22 1.51
C ARG A 215 -5.39 36.13 2.68
N GLY A 216 -4.25 35.90 3.34
CA GLY A 216 -3.78 36.68 4.49
C GLY A 216 -4.53 36.38 5.79
N GLU A 217 -5.20 35.23 5.88
CA GLU A 217 -5.87 34.78 7.11
C GLU A 217 -5.08 33.62 7.72
N PRO A 218 -4.25 33.86 8.75
CA PRO A 218 -3.36 32.84 9.29
C PRO A 218 -4.14 31.78 10.05
N VAL A 219 -3.81 30.50 9.82
CA VAL A 219 -4.45 29.39 10.55
C VAL A 219 -4.03 29.41 12.01
N LYS A 220 -4.99 29.34 12.94
CA LYS A 220 -4.78 29.30 14.39
C LYS A 220 -4.83 27.88 14.95
N ARG A 221 -5.77 27.06 14.48
CA ARG A 221 -5.99 25.68 14.93
C ARG A 221 -6.49 24.82 13.79
N THR A 222 -6.07 23.56 13.74
CA THR A 222 -6.61 22.63 12.75
C THR A 222 -6.64 21.19 13.21
N TYR A 223 -7.64 20.44 12.75
CA TYR A 223 -7.61 18.99 12.83
C TYR A 223 -8.02 18.29 11.53
N GLN A 224 -7.49 17.08 11.36
CA GLN A 224 -7.84 16.12 10.33
C GLN A 224 -8.05 14.74 10.96
N ILE A 225 -9.32 14.38 11.13
CA ILE A 225 -9.76 13.12 11.73
C ILE A 225 -10.12 12.16 10.59
N ASN A 226 -9.55 10.95 10.61
CA ASN A 226 -9.80 9.95 9.57
C ASN A 226 -10.40 8.68 10.18
N VAL A 227 -11.49 8.19 9.60
CA VAL A 227 -12.12 6.91 9.97
C VAL A 227 -12.26 6.01 8.75
N GLY A 228 -12.19 4.70 8.95
CA GLY A 228 -12.34 3.69 7.90
C GLY A 228 -12.60 2.30 8.48
N GLY A 229 -12.97 1.34 7.63
CA GLY A 229 -13.42 0.01 8.06
C GLY A 229 -12.62 -1.17 7.49
N ASN A 230 -11.43 -0.92 6.94
CA ASN A 230 -10.57 -1.96 6.38
C ASN A 230 -9.47 -2.38 7.35
N THR A 231 -8.70 -3.42 6.99
CA THR A 231 -7.59 -3.91 7.80
C THR A 231 -6.44 -2.93 7.94
N ASP A 232 -6.26 -1.96 7.02
CA ASP A 232 -5.25 -0.91 7.15
C ASP A 232 -5.60 0.03 8.31
N PHE A 233 -6.85 0.50 8.37
CA PHE A 233 -7.36 1.30 9.49
C PHE A 233 -7.30 0.53 10.81
N LEU A 234 -7.67 -0.75 10.80
CA LEU A 234 -7.56 -1.61 11.98
C LEU A 234 -6.12 -1.75 12.48
N ASN A 235 -5.17 -1.96 11.57
CA ASN A 235 -3.74 -2.04 11.89
C ASN A 235 -3.20 -0.70 12.40
N MET A 236 -3.70 0.41 11.84
CA MET A 236 -3.36 1.77 12.24
C MET A 236 -3.91 2.18 13.60
N LEU A 237 -4.82 1.43 14.25
CA LEU A 237 -5.21 1.72 15.64
C LEU A 237 -4.08 1.50 16.64
N ASN A 238 -3.08 0.69 16.30
CA ASN A 238 -1.88 0.56 17.11
C ASN A 238 -1.00 1.80 16.93
N LYS A 239 -0.99 2.67 17.95
CA LYS A 239 -0.27 3.94 17.95
C LYS A 239 1.24 3.80 17.73
N GLU A 240 1.86 2.71 18.21
CA GLU A 240 3.30 2.49 18.04
C GLU A 240 3.69 2.36 16.56
N ARG A 241 2.77 1.89 15.70
CA ARG A 241 2.97 1.75 14.25
C ARG A 241 2.73 3.03 13.46
N LEU A 242 2.32 4.12 14.11
CA LEU A 242 1.87 5.35 13.44
C LEU A 242 2.85 6.50 13.46
N GLU A 243 3.88 6.47 14.29
CA GLU A 243 4.74 7.63 14.58
C GLU A 243 5.25 8.30 13.28
N SER A 244 5.88 7.54 12.37
CA SER A 244 6.38 8.08 11.11
C SER A 244 5.29 8.65 10.20
N LYS A 245 4.10 8.02 10.18
CA LYS A 245 2.97 8.44 9.34
C LYS A 245 2.25 9.66 9.91
N ARG A 246 2.31 9.87 11.23
CA ARG A 246 1.79 11.06 11.90
C ARG A 246 2.69 12.26 11.61
N ILE A 247 4.01 12.10 11.80
CA ILE A 247 5.01 13.15 11.52
C ILE A 247 4.89 13.63 10.07
N SER A 248 4.96 12.72 9.09
CA SER A 248 4.94 13.09 7.67
C SER A 248 3.66 13.80 7.23
N LYS A 249 2.51 13.44 7.80
CA LYS A 249 1.23 14.10 7.50
C LYS A 249 1.09 15.46 8.16
N THR A 250 1.55 15.60 9.39
CA THR A 250 1.55 16.89 10.09
C THR A 250 2.43 17.88 9.34
N GLU A 251 3.66 17.51 9.01
CA GLU A 251 4.60 18.35 8.25
C GLU A 251 4.07 18.74 6.87
N SER A 252 3.37 17.82 6.19
CA SER A 252 2.76 18.13 4.89
C SER A 252 1.70 19.23 4.94
N VAL A 253 1.08 19.49 6.10
CA VAL A 253 0.08 20.55 6.28
C VAL A 253 0.74 21.80 6.84
N THR A 254 1.52 21.68 7.92
CA THR A 254 2.17 22.82 8.59
C THR A 254 3.20 23.52 7.69
N SER A 255 3.81 22.81 6.74
CA SER A 255 4.68 23.42 5.72
C SER A 255 3.97 24.44 4.82
N GLN A 256 2.63 24.46 4.77
CA GLN A 256 1.91 25.47 4.01
C GLN A 256 1.70 26.78 4.75
N MET A 257 1.91 26.80 6.08
CA MET A 257 1.66 27.96 6.95
C MET A 257 2.77 29.02 6.90
N GLY A 258 3.80 28.83 6.06
CA GLY A 258 4.93 29.75 5.95
C GLY A 258 5.56 30.06 7.31
N ASP A 259 5.71 31.34 7.60
CA ASP A 259 6.27 31.86 8.85
C ASP A 259 5.26 31.82 10.02
N HIS A 260 3.96 31.61 9.76
CA HIS A 260 2.90 31.53 10.76
C HIS A 260 2.75 30.11 11.34
N GLN A 261 3.86 29.51 11.77
CA GLN A 261 3.82 28.20 12.42
C GLN A 261 3.01 28.28 13.71
N ILE A 262 2.07 27.33 13.88
CA ILE A 262 1.29 27.18 15.11
C ILE A 262 1.90 26.12 16.04
N PRO A 263 1.65 26.20 17.36
CA PRO A 263 2.06 25.18 18.30
C PRO A 263 1.60 23.77 17.87
N GLY A 264 2.42 22.76 18.12
CA GLY A 264 2.09 21.38 17.74
C GLY A 264 0.78 20.86 18.36
N ASP A 265 0.42 21.36 19.55
CA ASP A 265 -0.82 21.00 20.23
C ASP A 265 -2.09 21.60 19.57
N ASP A 266 -1.92 22.61 18.71
CA ASP A 266 -2.99 23.20 17.91
C ASP A 266 -3.21 22.48 16.56
N VAL A 267 -2.44 21.40 16.31
CA VAL A 267 -2.52 20.58 15.10
C VAL A 267 -2.76 19.11 15.44
N TYR A 268 -3.91 18.58 15.02
CA TYR A 268 -4.20 17.15 15.15
C TYR A 268 -4.42 16.50 13.79
N ILE A 269 -3.49 15.65 13.34
CA ILE A 269 -3.62 14.93 12.06
C ILE A 269 -3.33 13.44 12.27
N GLY A 270 -4.31 12.58 12.00
CA GLY A 270 -4.11 11.14 12.16
C GLY A 270 -5.29 10.26 11.76
N PRO A 271 -5.09 8.93 11.68
CA PRO A 271 -6.19 8.00 11.84
C PRO A 271 -6.78 8.14 13.23
N SER A 272 -8.09 8.06 13.31
CA SER A 272 -8.82 8.30 14.55
C SER A 272 -9.57 7.07 15.01
N ASP A 273 -10.23 6.34 14.10
CA ASP A 273 -11.00 5.17 14.50
C ASP A 273 -11.21 4.14 13.37
N TYR A 274 -11.60 2.93 13.78
CA TYR A 274 -12.02 1.83 12.94
C TYR A 274 -13.54 1.61 13.04
N ILE A 275 -14.24 1.82 11.93
CA ILE A 275 -15.70 1.68 11.84
C ILE A 275 -16.01 0.56 10.83
N PRO A 276 -16.33 -0.67 11.29
CA PRO A 276 -16.36 -1.87 10.45
C PRO A 276 -17.23 -1.74 9.19
N TRP A 277 -18.42 -1.14 9.30
CA TRP A 277 -19.36 -1.05 8.18
C TRP A 277 -18.95 -0.05 7.09
N LEU A 278 -17.90 0.76 7.32
CA LEU A 278 -17.34 1.59 6.26
C LEU A 278 -16.55 0.77 5.23
N ASN A 279 -16.13 -0.46 5.56
CA ASN A 279 -15.27 -1.28 4.71
C ASN A 279 -14.07 -0.46 4.20
N ASP A 280 -13.77 -0.49 2.90
CA ASP A 280 -12.66 0.26 2.31
C ASP A 280 -12.95 1.76 2.09
N LYS A 281 -14.14 2.25 2.49
CA LYS A 281 -14.43 3.69 2.45
C LYS A 281 -13.73 4.39 3.60
N LYS A 282 -13.08 5.50 3.26
CA LYS A 282 -12.45 6.41 4.21
C LYS A 282 -13.26 7.70 4.28
N ILE A 283 -13.60 8.12 5.49
CA ILE A 283 -14.22 9.42 5.76
C ILE A 283 -13.19 10.30 6.47
N CYS A 284 -13.09 11.55 6.06
CA CYS A 284 -12.22 12.55 6.66
C CYS A 284 -13.02 13.75 7.12
N PHE A 285 -12.78 14.19 8.34
CA PHE A 285 -13.31 15.43 8.90
C PHE A 285 -12.16 16.42 9.06
N ILE A 286 -12.29 17.59 8.44
CA ILE A 286 -11.31 18.67 8.52
C ILE A 286 -11.98 19.87 9.18
N ARG A 287 -11.32 20.45 10.17
CA ARG A 287 -11.66 21.77 10.72
C ARG A 287 -10.44 22.63 10.65
N ILE A 288 -10.57 23.80 10.02
CA ILE A 288 -9.57 24.86 10.02
C ILE A 288 -10.20 26.04 10.72
N GLU A 289 -9.49 26.58 11.71
CA GLU A 289 -9.83 27.82 12.38
C GLU A 289 -8.73 28.83 12.08
N ALA A 290 -9.11 29.94 11.46
CA ALA A 290 -8.23 31.02 11.05
C ALA A 290 -8.79 32.32 11.63
#